data_AF-A0A0D1KDT8-F1
#
_entry.id   AF-A0A0D1KDT8-F1
#
_cell.length_a   1.000
_cell.length_b   1.000
_cell.length_c   1.000
_cell.angle_alpha   90.00
_cell.angle_beta   90.00
_cell.angle_gamma   90.00
#
_symmetry.space_group_name_H-M   'P 1'
#
loop_
_entity.id
_entity.type
_entity.pdbx_description
1 polymer ?
#
loop_
_entity_poly.entity_id
_entity_poly.type
_entity_poly.pdbx_seq_one_letter_code
_entity_poly.pdbx_strand_id
1 'polypeptide(L)'
;MPTKELVKEEIIAASDLRTFSQKTLLEMAENFDKLGVISNNHLALALMSWGKYEQIVDQIKLLSNKIEEYENLLEDIELAKQYKDRVMDAEEGRASSIAVNSLDDVFELIEDK
;
A
#
# COMPACT_ATOMS: atom_id res chain seq x y z
N MET A 1 -17.99 9.25 -10.54
CA MET A 1 -16.84 8.61 -9.86
C MET A 1 -16.16 7.70 -10.86
N PRO A 2 -14.83 7.72 -11.01
CA PRO A 2 -14.15 6.82 -11.93
C PRO A 2 -14.31 5.38 -11.41
N THR A 3 -14.99 4.54 -12.18
CA THR A 3 -15.20 3.12 -11.89
C THR A 3 -14.01 2.30 -12.39
N LYS A 4 -13.70 1.21 -11.66
CA LYS A 4 -12.70 0.21 -12.06
C LYS A 4 -13.09 -0.50 -13.36
N GLU A 5 -14.39 -0.59 -13.63
CA GLU A 5 -14.95 -1.25 -14.80
C GLU A 5 -14.95 -0.31 -15.99
N LEU A 6 -14.53 -0.85 -17.14
CA LEU A 6 -14.65 -0.22 -18.44
C LEU A 6 -16.09 -0.43 -18.95
N VAL A 7 -16.78 0.66 -19.31
CA VAL A 7 -18.06 0.55 -20.01
C VAL A 7 -17.83 0.25 -21.49
N LYS A 8 -18.86 -0.20 -22.22
CA LYS A 8 -18.70 -0.63 -23.62
C LYS A 8 -18.14 0.48 -24.52
N GLU A 9 -18.52 1.71 -24.24
CA GLU A 9 -18.10 2.92 -24.95
C GLU A 9 -16.63 3.27 -24.69
N GLU A 10 -16.06 2.78 -23.58
CA GLU A 10 -14.65 2.90 -23.21
C GLU A 10 -13.77 1.81 -23.84
N ILE A 11 -14.35 0.86 -24.58
CA ILE A 11 -13.66 -0.33 -25.08
C ILE A 11 -13.44 -0.24 -26.59
N ILE A 12 -12.18 -0.40 -27.00
CA ILE A 12 -11.76 -0.45 -28.39
C ILE A 12 -11.15 -1.84 -28.66
N ALA A 13 -11.61 -2.53 -29.71
CA ALA A 13 -10.93 -3.75 -30.14
C ALA A 13 -9.58 -3.40 -30.79
N ALA A 14 -8.55 -4.21 -30.55
CA ALA A 14 -7.22 -3.97 -31.12
C ALA A 14 -7.21 -3.94 -32.65
N SER A 15 -8.16 -4.62 -33.30
CA SER A 15 -8.40 -4.55 -34.75
C SER A 15 -8.78 -3.14 -35.21
N ASP A 16 -9.51 -2.41 -34.38
CA ASP A 16 -10.14 -1.15 -34.72
C ASP A 16 -9.20 0.03 -34.44
N LEU A 17 -8.13 -0.17 -33.67
CA LEU A 17 -7.11 0.87 -33.42
C LEU A 17 -6.54 1.48 -34.71
N ARG A 18 -6.45 0.72 -35.79
CA ARG A 18 -5.96 1.21 -37.09
C ARG A 18 -7.00 2.04 -37.85
N THR A 19 -8.27 1.94 -37.51
CA THR A 19 -9.37 2.65 -38.20
C THR A 19 -9.65 4.00 -37.55
N PHE A 20 -9.33 4.16 -36.27
CA PHE A 20 -9.45 5.44 -35.58
C PHE A 20 -8.35 6.42 -36.00
N SER A 21 -8.75 7.67 -36.26
CA SER A 21 -7.79 8.77 -36.36
C SER A 21 -7.21 9.11 -34.99
N GLN A 22 -5.99 9.64 -34.94
CA GLN A 22 -5.38 10.12 -33.68
C GLN A 22 -6.28 11.14 -32.97
N LYS A 23 -6.91 12.04 -33.73
CA LYS A 23 -7.82 13.05 -33.19
C LYS A 23 -9.02 12.40 -32.48
N THR A 24 -9.61 11.38 -33.10
CA THR A 24 -10.76 10.66 -32.53
C THR A 24 -10.38 9.93 -31.24
N LEU A 25 -9.20 9.28 -31.20
CA LEU A 25 -8.72 8.62 -29.98
C LEU A 25 -8.50 9.61 -28.84
N LEU A 26 -7.96 10.80 -29.13
CA LEU A 26 -7.78 11.86 -28.14
C LEU A 26 -9.11 12.38 -27.61
N GLU A 27 -10.07 12.68 -28.50
CA GLU A 27 -11.41 13.14 -28.11
C GLU A 27 -12.13 12.07 -27.25
N MET A 28 -12.00 10.79 -27.59
CA MET A 28 -12.55 9.71 -26.79
C MET A 28 -11.86 9.63 -25.41
N ALA A 29 -10.54 9.77 -25.35
CA ALA A 29 -9.81 9.72 -24.08
C ALA A 29 -10.15 10.91 -23.17
N GLU A 30 -10.41 12.08 -23.74
CA GLU A 30 -10.87 13.27 -23.01
C GLU A 30 -12.31 13.11 -22.50
N ASN A 31 -13.19 12.51 -23.30
CA ASN A 31 -14.60 12.36 -22.92
C ASN A 31 -14.85 11.26 -21.88
N PHE A 32 -14.04 10.19 -21.90
CA PHE A 32 -14.28 9.00 -21.08
C PHE A 32 -13.25 8.79 -19.96
N ASP A 33 -12.28 9.70 -19.78
CA ASP A 33 -11.14 9.64 -18.84
C ASP A 33 -10.16 8.47 -19.05
N LYS A 34 -10.64 7.31 -19.52
CA LYS A 34 -9.87 6.10 -19.80
C LYS A 34 -10.48 5.35 -20.98
N LEU A 35 -9.63 4.73 -21.78
CA LEU A 35 -10.02 3.83 -22.87
C LEU A 35 -9.26 2.51 -22.73
N GLY A 36 -9.98 1.40 -22.76
CA GLY A 36 -9.42 0.06 -22.76
C GLY A 36 -9.28 -0.48 -24.17
N VAL A 37 -8.13 -1.04 -24.49
CA VAL A 37 -7.92 -1.79 -25.73
C VAL A 37 -7.99 -3.28 -25.43
N ILE A 38 -8.93 -3.98 -26.06
CA ILE A 38 -9.08 -5.43 -25.95
C ILE A 38 -8.37 -6.13 -27.10
N SER A 39 -7.50 -7.07 -26.77
CA SER A 39 -6.88 -8.00 -27.73
C SER A 39 -7.08 -9.42 -27.22
N ASN A 40 -7.39 -10.38 -28.09
CA ASN A 40 -7.59 -11.79 -27.70
C ASN A 40 -8.50 -11.99 -26.45
N ASN A 41 -9.62 -11.25 -26.39
CA ASN A 41 -10.57 -11.25 -25.27
C ASN A 41 -10.01 -10.82 -23.91
N HIS A 42 -8.87 -10.14 -23.85
CA HIS A 42 -8.30 -9.56 -22.64
C HIS A 42 -8.01 -8.08 -22.81
N LEU A 43 -8.05 -7.33 -21.70
CA LEU A 43 -7.56 -5.95 -21.67
C LEU A 43 -6.04 -5.97 -21.86
N ALA A 44 -5.59 -5.44 -22.99
CA ALA A 44 -4.18 -5.42 -23.36
C ALA A 44 -3.51 -4.08 -23.01
N LEU A 45 -4.22 -2.97 -23.23
CA LEU A 45 -3.72 -1.62 -22.96
C LEU A 45 -4.83 -0.75 -22.37
N ALA A 46 -4.44 0.26 -21.61
CA ALA A 46 -5.31 1.35 -21.19
C ALA A 46 -4.69 2.67 -21.62
N LEU A 47 -5.46 3.52 -22.29
CA LEU A 47 -5.10 4.90 -22.57
C LEU A 47 -5.84 5.79 -21.59
N MET A 48 -5.17 6.84 -21.10
CA MET A 48 -5.77 7.85 -20.24
C MET A 48 -5.03 9.17 -20.45
N SER A 49 -5.65 10.27 -20.03
CA SER A 49 -4.98 11.56 -20.05
C SER A 49 -3.79 11.57 -19.09
N TRP A 50 -2.70 12.24 -19.50
CA TRP A 50 -1.47 12.30 -18.70
C TRP A 50 -1.72 12.89 -17.31
N GLY A 51 -2.48 13.99 -17.22
CA GLY A 51 -2.81 14.60 -15.92
C GLY A 51 -3.60 13.65 -15.00
N LYS A 52 -4.42 12.74 -15.56
CA LYS A 52 -5.11 11.73 -14.75
C LYS A 52 -4.17 10.64 -14.26
N TYR A 53 -3.25 10.21 -15.12
CA TYR A 53 -2.19 9.29 -14.75
C TYR A 53 -1.34 9.86 -13.60
N GLU A 54 -0.89 11.11 -13.70
CA GLU A 54 -0.13 11.79 -12.63
C GLU A 54 -0.89 11.81 -11.30
N GLN A 55 -2.17 12.18 -11.32
CA GLN A 55 -3.02 12.16 -10.12
C GLN A 55 -3.09 10.78 -9.47
N ILE A 56 -3.20 9.71 -10.26
CA ILE A 56 -3.26 8.33 -9.74
C ILE A 56 -1.91 7.96 -9.12
N VAL A 57 -0.80 8.27 -9.79
CA VAL A 57 0.55 7.98 -9.28
C VAL A 57 0.81 8.74 -7.97
N ASP A 58 0.44 10.02 -7.90
CA ASP A 58 0.58 10.82 -6.69
C ASP A 58 -0.27 10.30 -5.54
N GLN A 59 -1.50 9.85 -5.83
CA GLN A 59 -2.38 9.22 -4.84
C GLN A 59 -1.81 7.90 -4.33
N ILE A 60 -1.26 7.05 -5.20
CA ILE A 60 -0.60 5.81 -4.81
C ILE A 60 0.56 6.13 -3.85
N LYS A 61 1.41 7.09 -4.21
CA LYS A 61 2.54 7.50 -3.37
C LYS A 61 2.09 8.02 -2.00
N LEU A 62 1.06 8.86 -1.97
CA LEU A 62 0.49 9.36 -0.73
C LEU A 62 -0.07 8.23 0.15
N LEU A 63 -0.77 7.26 -0.44
CA LEU A 63 -1.32 6.12 0.28
C LEU A 63 -0.21 5.20 0.80
N SER A 64 0.83 4.95 0.03
CA SER A 64 2.00 4.19 0.47
C SER A 64 2.67 4.83 1.68
N ASN A 65 2.89 6.14 1.66
CA ASN A 65 3.46 6.86 2.81
C ASN A 65 2.57 6.74 4.07
N LYS A 66 1.25 6.83 3.90
CA LYS A 66 0.31 6.67 5.03
C LYS A 66 0.31 5.26 5.60
N ILE A 67 0.49 4.24 4.76
CA ILE A 67 0.61 2.85 5.22
C ILE A 67 1.84 2.72 6.11
N GLU A 68 2.99 3.24 5.67
CA GLU A 68 4.24 3.22 6.46
C GLU A 68 4.08 3.96 7.80
N GLU A 69 3.44 5.14 7.80
CA GLU A 69 3.12 5.86 9.04
C GLU A 69 2.25 5.02 10.00
N TYR A 70 1.25 4.32 9.49
CA TYR A 70 0.37 3.47 10.30
C TYR A 70 1.04 2.19 10.79
N GLU A 71 1.94 1.61 10.01
CA GLU A 71 2.75 0.47 10.44
C GLU A 71 3.65 0.85 11.61
N ASN A 72 4.32 2.01 11.53
CA ASN A 72 5.13 2.54 12.63
C ASN A 72 4.29 2.81 13.89
N LEU A 73 3.11 3.42 13.74
CA LEU A 73 2.18 3.64 14.86
C LEU A 73 1.70 2.33 15.49
N LEU A 74 1.50 1.29 14.67
CA LEU A 74 1.10 -0.03 15.16
C LEU A 74 2.22 -0.67 15.98
N GLU A 75 3.47 -0.59 15.51
CA GLU A 75 4.65 -1.02 16.25
C GLU A 75 4.76 -0.30 17.60
N ASP A 76 4.61 1.02 17.62
CA ASP A 76 4.63 1.82 18.85
C ASP A 76 3.53 1.37 19.84
N ILE A 77 2.33 1.08 19.35
CA ILE A 77 1.22 0.60 20.18
C ILE A 77 1.52 -0.79 20.75
N GLU A 78 2.11 -1.69 19.96
CA GLU A 78 2.50 -3.02 20.42
C GLU A 78 3.60 -2.94 21.48
N LEU A 79 4.61 -2.10 21.28
CA LEU A 79 5.64 -1.82 22.28
C LEU A 79 5.01 -1.27 23.56
N ALA A 80 4.12 -0.28 23.46
CA ALA A 80 3.45 0.30 24.62
C ALA A 80 2.63 -0.73 25.41
N LYS A 81 1.95 -1.66 24.72
CA LYS A 81 1.26 -2.79 25.36
C LYS A 81 2.22 -3.72 26.09
N GLN A 82 3.32 -4.12 25.44
CA GLN A 82 4.33 -4.97 26.09
C GLN A 82 4.93 -4.29 27.32
N TYR A 83 5.22 -2.98 27.25
CA TYR A 83 5.69 -2.22 28.40
C TYR A 83 4.66 -2.20 29.53
N LYS A 84 3.38 -1.93 29.22
CA LYS A 84 2.30 -1.97 30.21
C LYS A 84 2.22 -3.33 30.90
N ASP A 85 2.23 -4.42 30.13
CA ASP A 85 2.13 -5.77 30.68
C ASP A 85 3.32 -6.08 31.60
N ARG A 86 4.55 -5.71 31.21
CA ARG A 86 5.74 -5.87 32.05
C ARG A 86 5.69 -5.05 33.33
N VAL A 87 5.17 -3.81 33.27
CA VAL A 87 4.99 -2.97 34.46
C VAL A 87 3.94 -3.58 35.40
N MET A 88 2.82 -4.06 34.86
CA MET A 88 1.80 -4.75 35.66
C MET A 88 2.34 -6.02 36.31
N ASP A 89 3.11 -6.84 35.59
CA ASP A 89 3.74 -8.03 36.17
C ASP A 89 4.74 -7.69 37.28
N ALA A 90 5.46 -6.58 37.17
CA ALA A 90 6.34 -6.08 38.22
C ALA A 90 5.57 -5.58 39.45
N GLU A 91 4.49 -4.81 39.25
CA GLU A 91 3.64 -4.31 40.34
C GLU A 91 2.88 -5.43 41.06
N GLU A 92 2.42 -6.45 40.33
CA GLU A 92 1.74 -7.61 40.89
C GLU A 92 2.70 -8.66 41.50
N GLY A 93 4.01 -8.38 41.50
CA GLY A 93 5.04 -9.26 42.08
C GLY A 93 5.23 -10.57 41.31
N ARG A 94 4.76 -10.64 40.06
CA ARG A 94 4.93 -11.79 39.15
C ARG A 94 6.22 -11.72 38.34
N ALA A 95 6.89 -10.56 38.35
CA ALA A 95 8.21 -10.41 37.74
C ALA A 95 9.25 -11.26 38.49
N SER A 96 9.92 -12.16 37.77
CA SER A 96 11.06 -12.91 38.30
C SER A 96 12.22 -11.95 38.56
N SER A 97 12.54 -11.69 39.82
CA SER A 97 13.75 -10.98 40.20
C SER A 97 14.89 -11.98 40.36
N ILE A 98 15.99 -11.75 39.64
CA ILE A 98 17.24 -12.49 39.80
C ILE A 98 18.20 -11.54 40.51
N ALA A 99 18.67 -11.93 41.69
CA ALA A 99 19.74 -11.21 42.37
C ALA A 99 21.05 -11.53 41.67
N VAL A 100 21.67 -10.51 41.09
CA VAL A 100 23.01 -10.58 40.48
C VAL A 100 24.00 -9.88 41.40
N ASN A 101 25.15 -10.53 41.62
CA ASN A 101 26.19 -10.04 42.55
C ASN A 101 27.27 -9.24 41.80
N SER A 102 27.36 -9.39 40.49
CA SER A 102 28.29 -8.66 39.63
C SER A 102 27.66 -8.31 38.28
N LEU A 103 28.26 -7.35 37.56
CA LEU A 103 27.85 -7.00 36.19
C LEU A 103 28.14 -8.13 35.20
N ASP A 104 29.14 -8.98 35.47
CA ASP A 104 29.50 -10.11 34.63
C ASP A 104 28.38 -11.16 34.62
N ASP A 105 27.70 -11.36 35.76
CA ASP A 105 26.55 -12.27 35.89
C ASP A 105 25.38 -11.87 34.96
N VAL A 106 25.23 -10.58 34.66
CA VAL A 106 24.17 -10.07 33.77
C VAL A 106 24.46 -10.41 32.31
N PHE A 107 25.72 -10.34 31.90
CA PHE A 107 26.11 -10.65 30.52
C PHE A 107 26.00 -12.15 30.24
N GLU A 108 26.40 -13.01 31.18
CA GLU A 108 26.22 -14.47 31.07
C GLU A 108 24.73 -14.85 30.91
N LEU A 109 23.83 -14.21 31.67
CA LEU A 109 22.38 -14.44 31.59
C LEU A 109 21.73 -14.00 30.26
N ILE A 110 22.36 -13.08 29.53
CA ILE A 110 21.87 -12.58 28.23
C ILE A 110 22.44 -13.41 27.07
N GLU A 111 23.65 -13.94 27.20
CA GLU A 111 24.30 -14.78 26.17
C GLU A 111 23.74 -16.21 26.08
N ASP A 112 23.13 -16.74 27.16
CA ASP A 112 22.60 -18.12 27.23
C ASP A 112 21.14 -18.28 26.71
N LYS A 113 20.57 -17.26 26.05
CA LYS A 113 19.24 -17.28 25.41
C LYS A 113 19.30 -17.03 23.91
#